data_AF-A0A7R9Z6P6-F1
#
_entry.id   AF-A0A7R9Z6P6-F1
#
_cell.length_a   1.000
_cell.length_b   1.000
_cell.length_c   1.000
_cell.angle_alpha   90.00
_cell.angle_beta   90.00
_cell.angle_gamma   90.00
#
_symmetry.space_group_name_H-M   'P 1'
#
loop_
_entity.id
_entity.type
_entity.pdbx_description
1 polymer ?
#
loop_
_entity_poly.entity_id
_entity_poly.type
_entity_poly.pdbx_seq_one_letter_code
_entity_poly.pdbx_strand_id
1 'polypeptide(L)'
;ISGILIASDAFAVSWKVQKEGKRRWVEMSLRVTERIDDGYVGIGWGAQVMNGAEIWFCEGMPNAEASSSCPAAAPSSDGGTQRRRAATAADPDRQKFSCCVTRGQHHVWSPCTGEEEEGYYPLDVVDSCVSPRASSVTVRVPVCPEVAGSNTKNCFRVPDAELEFIAAYGPSGVDRAHGFSRRTSGQVNLIRGAGTASDGDDSAQAGLFALHGAVMMMCWLILVPSAVYIIRYMKSKPWRRAAHFALVGVAGSLMLSLAIAAVVSVEGTSFGTTDAGAPASEHKKAGLSLCFLVGCQLISGEIRRTRAIGRRVKHRVIERAVFRFHQLTGVALVGVAWWNCYTGLIQIGPYEDDVVELTFAS
;
A
#
# COMPACT_ATOMS: atom_id res chain seq x y z
N ILE A 1 18.55 12.30 23.60
CA ILE A 1 17.35 13.06 23.15
C ILE A 1 16.31 12.03 22.79
N SER A 2 15.09 12.11 23.32
CA SER A 2 14.01 11.17 23.04
C SER A 2 12.76 11.92 22.60
N GLY A 3 12.06 11.39 21.61
CA GLY A 3 10.76 11.87 21.18
C GLY A 3 9.81 10.69 21.03
N ILE A 4 8.52 10.93 21.27
CA ILE A 4 7.46 9.99 20.97
C ILE A 4 6.56 10.65 19.95
N LEU A 5 6.32 9.96 18.84
CA LEU A 5 5.33 10.33 17.86
C LEU A 5 4.22 9.28 17.85
N ILE A 6 3.07 9.68 18.33
CA ILE A 6 1.85 8.88 18.16
C ILE A 6 1.35 9.23 16.78
N ALA A 7 1.34 8.25 15.87
CA ALA A 7 0.99 8.44 14.47
C ALA A 7 -0.39 7.88 14.11
N SER A 8 -1.03 7.13 15.01
CA SER A 8 -2.43 6.69 14.92
C SER A 8 -2.82 5.85 16.16
N ASP A 9 -4.10 5.48 16.24
CA ASP A 9 -4.60 4.44 17.17
C ASP A 9 -4.05 3.02 16.84
N ALA A 10 -3.55 2.81 15.62
CA ALA A 10 -3.09 1.52 15.13
C ALA A 10 -1.62 1.22 15.47
N PHE A 11 -0.76 2.24 15.50
CA PHE A 11 0.65 2.07 15.86
C PHE A 11 1.30 3.40 16.31
N ALA A 12 2.39 3.28 17.06
CA ALA A 12 3.17 4.38 17.61
C ALA A 12 4.66 4.22 17.23
N VAL A 13 5.28 5.31 16.82
CA VAL A 13 6.71 5.38 16.49
C VAL A 13 7.40 6.23 17.55
N SER A 14 8.47 5.73 18.14
CA SER A 14 9.31 6.53 19.05
C SER A 14 10.76 6.39 18.66
N TRP A 15 11.54 7.42 18.98
CA TRP A 15 12.98 7.40 18.72
C TRP A 15 13.74 7.97 19.90
N LYS A 16 14.99 7.54 20.00
CA LYS A 16 15.94 8.00 20.99
C LYS A 16 17.33 8.05 20.40
N VAL A 17 17.92 9.24 20.43
CA VAL A 17 19.34 9.43 20.14
C VAL A 17 20.12 9.23 21.43
N GLN A 18 20.98 8.21 21.43
CA GLN A 18 21.88 7.88 22.54
C GLN A 18 23.34 8.15 22.15
N LYS A 19 24.16 8.48 23.14
CA LYS A 19 25.61 8.61 22.98
C LYS A 19 26.30 7.63 23.92
N GLU A 20 27.11 6.74 23.36
CA GLU A 20 27.89 5.77 24.12
C GLU A 20 29.38 5.99 23.80
N GLY A 21 30.09 6.60 24.73
CA GLY A 21 31.46 7.07 24.51
C GLY A 21 31.55 8.08 23.36
N LYS A 22 32.26 7.71 22.28
CA LYS A 22 32.42 8.53 21.08
C LYS A 22 31.38 8.22 19.98
N ARG A 23 30.60 7.14 20.12
CA ARG A 23 29.61 6.72 19.11
C ARG A 23 28.24 7.30 19.43
N ARG A 24 27.50 7.65 18.38
CA ARG A 24 26.08 8.03 18.45
C ARG A 24 25.25 6.88 17.90
N TRP A 25 24.13 6.62 18.54
CA TRP A 25 23.18 5.60 18.15
C TRP A 25 21.79 6.23 18.03
N VAL A 26 21.02 5.73 17.08
CA VAL A 26 19.59 5.99 16.98
C VAL A 26 18.88 4.69 17.33
N GLU A 27 18.06 4.73 18.37
CA GLU A 27 17.13 3.67 18.73
C GLU A 27 15.74 4.09 18.29
N MET A 28 14.99 3.14 17.75
CA MET A 28 13.67 3.37 17.22
C MET A 28 12.77 2.24 17.58
N SER A 29 11.62 2.58 18.17
CA SER A 29 10.62 1.60 18.55
C SER A 29 9.38 1.82 17.71
N LEU A 30 8.95 0.77 17.01
CA LEU A 30 7.59 0.67 16.51
C LEU A 30 6.78 -0.16 17.49
N ARG A 31 5.55 0.29 17.77
CA ARG A 31 4.55 -0.50 18.47
C ARG A 31 3.26 -0.49 17.67
N VAL A 32 2.68 -1.64 17.43
CA VAL A 32 1.38 -1.81 16.78
C VAL A 32 0.37 -2.36 17.79
N THR A 33 -0.92 -2.09 17.60
CA THR A 33 -2.02 -2.61 18.44
C THR A 33 -2.56 -3.96 17.97
N GLU A 34 -1.84 -4.62 17.07
CA GLU A 34 -2.14 -5.96 16.55
C GLU A 34 -1.02 -6.95 16.88
N ARG A 35 -1.34 -8.24 16.89
CA ARG A 35 -0.34 -9.31 16.96
C ARG A 35 0.30 -9.48 15.59
N ILE A 36 1.63 -9.51 15.53
CA ILE A 36 2.41 -9.85 14.35
C ILE A 36 2.91 -11.27 14.55
N ASP A 37 2.37 -12.19 13.74
CA ASP A 37 2.69 -13.61 13.76
C ASP A 37 3.09 -14.00 12.33
N ASP A 38 4.39 -14.24 12.10
CA ASP A 38 4.97 -14.44 10.76
C ASP A 38 4.87 -13.20 9.84
N GLY A 39 4.29 -12.09 10.31
CA GLY A 39 4.18 -10.84 9.57
C GLY A 39 5.43 -9.96 9.65
N TYR A 40 5.25 -8.67 9.41
CA TYR A 40 6.38 -7.75 9.35
C TYR A 40 6.06 -6.34 9.87
N VAL A 41 7.13 -5.65 10.20
CA VAL A 41 7.21 -4.22 10.52
C VAL A 41 8.22 -3.59 9.57
N GLY A 42 7.84 -2.51 8.89
CA GLY A 42 8.76 -1.71 8.08
C GLY A 42 8.80 -0.26 8.55
N ILE A 43 10.00 0.32 8.67
CA ILE A 43 10.19 1.76 8.83
C ILE A 43 11.15 2.27 7.76
N GLY A 44 10.66 3.11 6.84
CA GLY A 44 11.45 3.75 5.79
C GLY A 44 11.94 5.15 6.17
N TRP A 45 13.11 5.54 5.66
CA TRP A 45 13.80 6.80 5.93
C TRP A 45 14.18 7.56 4.67
N GLY A 46 14.17 8.89 4.74
CA GLY A 46 14.71 9.76 3.70
C GLY A 46 13.71 10.12 2.59
N ALA A 47 12.53 9.49 2.59
CA ALA A 47 11.40 9.87 1.76
C ALA A 47 10.08 9.52 2.46
N GLN A 48 9.04 10.33 2.23
CA GLN A 48 7.65 10.03 2.59
C GLN A 48 6.97 9.01 1.67
N VAL A 49 7.69 8.49 0.67
CA VAL A 49 7.25 7.44 -0.25
C VAL A 49 8.26 6.30 -0.20
N MET A 50 7.83 5.07 -0.52
CA MET A 50 8.75 3.92 -0.49
C MET A 50 9.96 4.13 -1.42
N ASN A 51 9.72 4.67 -2.62
CA ASN A 51 10.81 4.91 -3.56
C ASN A 51 11.78 5.97 -3.03
N GLY A 52 13.06 5.62 -2.97
CA GLY A 52 14.09 6.46 -2.36
C GLY A 52 14.14 6.37 -0.83
N ALA A 53 13.20 5.66 -0.19
CA ALA A 53 13.29 5.36 1.23
C ALA A 53 14.23 4.18 1.50
N GLU A 54 15.06 4.34 2.52
CA GLU A 54 15.83 3.27 3.12
C GLU A 54 14.99 2.58 4.19
N ILE A 55 14.63 1.31 4.00
CA ILE A 55 13.64 0.61 4.84
C ILE A 55 14.33 -0.32 5.82
N TRP A 56 14.02 -0.14 7.10
CA TRP A 56 14.33 -1.08 8.17
C TRP A 56 13.16 -2.05 8.26
N PHE A 57 13.40 -3.27 7.81
CA PHE A 57 12.38 -4.30 7.70
C PHE A 57 12.62 -5.34 8.80
N CYS A 58 11.59 -5.65 9.58
CA CYS A 58 11.62 -6.57 10.70
C CYS A 58 10.51 -7.61 10.55
N GLU A 59 10.88 -8.87 10.29
CA GLU A 59 9.96 -10.00 10.19
C GLU A 59 9.74 -10.64 11.56
N GLY A 60 8.49 -10.95 11.91
CA GLY A 60 8.17 -11.72 13.10
C GLY A 60 8.59 -13.18 12.91
N MET A 61 9.36 -13.75 13.84
CA MET A 61 9.82 -15.12 13.68
C MET A 61 8.68 -16.13 13.89
N PRO A 62 8.58 -17.17 13.04
CA PRO A 62 7.57 -18.21 13.21
C PRO A 62 7.76 -18.89 14.58
N ASN A 63 6.68 -19.05 15.34
CA ASN A 63 6.65 -19.61 16.71
C ASN A 63 7.24 -18.71 17.80
N ALA A 64 7.34 -17.41 17.58
CA ALA A 64 7.63 -16.45 18.63
C ALA A 64 6.61 -16.58 19.79
N GLU A 65 7.01 -17.19 20.93
CA GLU A 65 6.13 -17.32 22.09
C GLU A 65 5.55 -15.96 22.49
N ALA A 66 4.22 -15.87 22.54
CA ALA A 66 3.52 -14.65 22.86
C ALA A 66 3.67 -14.33 24.36
N SER A 67 4.14 -13.12 24.65
CA SER A 67 4.10 -12.54 25.98
C SER A 67 2.65 -12.25 26.38
N SER A 68 2.34 -12.33 27.68
CA SER A 68 1.02 -11.99 28.21
C SER A 68 0.63 -10.53 27.94
N SER A 69 1.61 -9.63 27.92
CA SER A 69 1.43 -8.22 27.57
C SER A 69 2.75 -7.60 27.09
N CYS A 70 2.69 -6.71 26.10
CA CYS A 70 3.80 -5.83 25.79
C CYS A 70 3.80 -4.60 26.70
N PRO A 71 4.94 -4.23 27.30
CA PRO A 71 5.03 -3.03 28.11
C PRO A 71 4.58 -1.84 27.28
N ALA A 72 3.87 -0.90 27.90
CA ALA A 72 3.68 0.39 27.26
C ALA A 72 5.06 0.96 26.93
N ALA A 73 5.19 1.59 25.77
CA ALA A 73 6.40 2.32 25.40
C ALA A 73 6.61 3.41 26.46
N ALA A 74 7.29 3.06 27.55
CA ALA A 74 7.52 3.96 28.65
C ALA A 74 8.52 4.98 28.10
N PRO A 75 8.21 6.29 28.15
CA PRO A 75 9.25 7.28 27.94
C PRO A 75 10.34 6.92 28.95
N SER A 76 11.54 6.58 28.47
CA SER A 76 12.63 6.17 29.34
C SER A 76 13.01 7.38 30.19
N SER A 77 12.35 7.55 31.33
CA SER A 77 12.66 8.59 32.29
C SER A 77 14.00 8.25 32.90
N ASP A 78 14.97 9.11 32.62
CA ASP A 78 16.36 9.11 33.03
C ASP A 78 16.78 8.27 34.26
N GLY A 79 17.96 7.64 34.12
CA GLY A 79 18.93 7.61 35.23
C GLY A 79 19.24 6.27 35.87
N GLY A 80 18.45 5.23 35.65
CA GLY A 80 18.75 3.90 36.16
C GLY A 80 19.75 3.17 35.27
N THR A 81 21.06 3.28 35.55
CA THR A 81 22.12 2.43 34.97
C THR A 81 22.00 0.97 35.47
N GLN A 82 20.79 0.40 35.53
CA GLN A 82 20.68 -1.04 35.47
C GLN A 82 21.14 -1.41 34.07
N ARG A 83 22.38 -1.91 33.99
CA ARG A 83 22.86 -2.78 32.91
C ARG A 83 21.84 -3.92 32.74
N ARG A 84 20.69 -3.67 32.11
CA ARG A 84 20.13 -4.64 31.19
C ARG A 84 21.26 -4.83 30.20
N ARG A 85 22.04 -5.92 30.40
CA ARG A 85 22.92 -6.42 29.36
C ARG A 85 22.04 -6.39 28.11
N ALA A 86 22.37 -5.50 27.17
CA ALA A 86 21.81 -5.57 25.84
C ALA A 86 21.86 -7.06 25.48
N ALA A 87 20.70 -7.67 25.22
CA ALA A 87 20.63 -9.08 24.89
C ALA A 87 21.57 -9.27 23.72
N THR A 88 22.76 -9.78 24.01
CA THR A 88 23.94 -9.58 23.19
C THR A 88 23.96 -10.74 22.24
N ALA A 89 23.09 -10.78 21.23
CA ALA A 89 23.02 -11.85 20.20
C ALA A 89 23.03 -13.31 20.71
N ALA A 90 22.96 -13.57 22.02
CA ALA A 90 23.35 -14.83 22.65
C ALA A 90 22.17 -15.59 23.23
N ASP A 91 20.96 -15.02 23.17
CA ASP A 91 19.73 -15.74 23.46
C ASP A 91 18.79 -15.62 22.25
N PRO A 92 19.07 -16.38 21.16
CA PRO A 92 18.23 -16.39 19.96
C PRO A 92 16.77 -16.75 20.28
N ASP A 93 16.53 -17.49 21.37
CA ASP A 93 15.17 -17.87 21.81
C ASP A 93 14.34 -16.68 22.31
N ARG A 94 14.99 -15.55 22.63
CA ARG A 94 14.30 -14.31 23.06
C ARG A 94 14.01 -13.34 21.94
N GLN A 95 14.71 -13.44 20.82
CA GLN A 95 14.44 -12.56 19.71
C GLN A 95 13.05 -12.92 19.17
N LYS A 96 12.19 -11.93 18.92
CA LYS A 96 10.85 -12.16 18.32
C LYS A 96 10.80 -11.67 16.88
N PHE A 97 11.77 -10.85 16.47
CA PHE A 97 11.87 -10.27 15.14
C PHE A 97 13.28 -10.39 14.57
N SER A 98 13.38 -10.71 13.28
CA SER A 98 14.60 -10.62 12.48
C SER A 98 14.57 -9.34 11.65
N CYS A 99 15.58 -8.48 11.78
CA CYS A 99 15.59 -7.18 11.13
C CYS A 99 16.75 -7.01 10.15
N CYS A 100 16.50 -6.35 9.02
CA CYS A 100 17.51 -5.99 8.05
C CYS A 100 17.18 -4.68 7.33
N VAL A 101 18.17 -4.14 6.62
CA VAL A 101 17.97 -2.99 5.73
C VAL A 101 17.57 -3.50 4.35
N THR A 102 16.61 -2.85 3.73
CA THR A 102 16.23 -3.08 2.34
C THR A 102 15.98 -1.75 1.63
N ARG A 103 16.19 -1.73 0.31
CA ARG A 103 15.82 -0.59 -0.53
C ARG A 103 14.31 -0.58 -0.76
N GLY A 104 13.68 0.59 -0.63
CA GLY A 104 12.25 0.78 -0.87
C GLY A 104 11.86 0.79 -2.35
N GLN A 105 12.14 -0.29 -3.08
CA GLN A 105 11.79 -0.39 -4.50
C GLN A 105 10.48 -1.14 -4.73
N HIS A 106 10.03 -1.92 -3.75
CA HIS A 106 8.88 -2.81 -3.90
C HIS A 106 7.91 -2.72 -2.72
N HIS A 107 6.62 -2.91 -3.03
CA HIS A 107 5.54 -3.06 -2.06
C HIS A 107 5.43 -4.50 -1.53
N VAL A 108 6.24 -5.40 -2.07
CA VAL A 108 6.36 -6.82 -1.71
C VAL A 108 7.67 -6.98 -0.95
N TRP A 109 7.76 -8.05 -0.17
CA TRP A 109 8.99 -8.52 0.45
C TRP A 109 10.22 -8.29 -0.45
N SER A 110 11.17 -7.47 0.03
CA SER A 110 12.44 -7.24 -0.65
C SER A 110 13.55 -8.02 0.07
N PRO A 111 14.49 -8.62 -0.67
CA PRO A 111 15.65 -9.25 -0.05
C PRO A 111 16.45 -8.21 0.73
N CYS A 112 16.98 -8.62 1.88
CA CYS A 112 17.88 -7.79 2.68
C CYS A 112 19.09 -7.35 1.86
N THR A 113 19.47 -6.08 1.98
CA THR A 113 20.71 -5.53 1.42
C THR A 113 21.90 -6.35 1.94
N GLY A 114 22.73 -6.88 1.04
CA GLY A 114 23.88 -7.70 1.41
C GLY A 114 24.99 -6.88 2.09
N GLU A 115 25.84 -7.51 2.92
CA GLU A 115 26.91 -6.81 3.65
C GLU A 115 27.91 -6.06 2.74
N GLU A 116 28.06 -6.53 1.50
CA GLU A 116 28.94 -5.92 0.48
C GLU A 116 28.26 -4.79 -0.31
N GLU A 117 26.94 -4.66 -0.21
CA GLU A 117 26.16 -3.71 -1.00
C GLU A 117 26.17 -2.30 -0.38
N GLU A 118 26.07 -1.28 -1.24
CA GLU A 118 25.97 0.11 -0.79
C GLU A 118 24.64 0.36 -0.07
N GLY A 119 24.71 0.93 1.13
CA GLY A 119 23.56 1.16 2.00
C GLY A 119 23.39 0.11 3.10
N TYR A 120 24.22 -0.95 3.14
CA TYR A 120 24.20 -1.86 4.29
C TYR A 120 24.67 -1.18 5.56
N TYR A 121 23.97 -1.45 6.67
CA TYR A 121 24.49 -1.32 8.02
C TYR A 121 23.78 -2.31 8.96
N PRO A 122 24.45 -2.74 10.05
CA PRO A 122 23.85 -3.67 10.99
C PRO A 122 22.72 -2.99 11.78
N LEU A 123 21.58 -3.68 11.86
CA LEU A 123 20.47 -3.34 12.74
C LEU A 123 20.51 -4.25 13.97
N ASP A 124 20.63 -3.66 15.16
CA ASP A 124 20.55 -4.40 16.42
C ASP A 124 19.11 -4.36 16.94
N VAL A 125 18.50 -5.52 17.20
CA VAL A 125 17.22 -5.59 17.93
C VAL A 125 17.51 -5.47 19.43
N VAL A 126 17.15 -4.33 20.02
CA VAL A 126 17.39 -4.03 21.44
C VAL A 126 16.29 -4.58 22.33
N ASP A 127 15.04 -4.47 21.87
CA ASP A 127 13.87 -4.98 22.56
C ASP A 127 12.84 -5.48 21.54
N SER A 128 12.09 -6.50 21.90
CA SER A 128 11.01 -7.00 21.06
C SER A 128 9.94 -7.67 21.89
N CYS A 129 8.69 -7.52 21.48
CA CYS A 129 7.56 -8.13 22.13
C CYS A 129 6.48 -8.48 21.11
N VAL A 130 5.86 -9.65 21.30
CA VAL A 130 4.66 -10.07 20.61
C VAL A 130 3.67 -10.49 21.68
N SER A 131 2.44 -9.98 21.63
CA SER A 131 1.35 -10.32 22.54
C SER A 131 0.04 -10.38 21.75
N PRO A 132 -1.05 -10.96 22.31
CA PRO A 132 -2.33 -11.03 21.60
C PRO A 132 -2.94 -9.68 21.20
N ARG A 133 -2.51 -8.57 21.81
CA ARG A 133 -3.08 -7.23 21.61
C ARG A 133 -2.10 -6.19 21.11
N ALA A 134 -0.84 -6.56 20.93
CA ALA A 134 0.19 -5.62 20.55
C ALA A 134 1.47 -6.35 20.17
N SER A 135 2.21 -5.75 19.26
CA SER A 135 3.58 -6.14 18.95
C SER A 135 4.46 -4.90 18.94
N SER A 136 5.72 -5.05 19.33
CA SER A 136 6.67 -3.96 19.30
C SER A 136 8.06 -4.47 19.00
N VAL A 137 8.82 -3.67 18.26
CA VAL A 137 10.23 -3.91 17.97
C VAL A 137 10.99 -2.62 18.16
N THR A 138 12.11 -2.69 18.88
CA THR A 138 13.05 -1.60 19.05
C THR A 138 14.35 -1.97 18.36
N VAL A 139 14.67 -1.26 17.28
CA VAL A 139 15.92 -1.42 16.54
C VAL A 139 16.89 -0.28 16.89
N ARG A 140 18.17 -0.58 16.85
CA ARG A 140 19.26 0.35 17.10
C ARG A 140 20.24 0.33 15.95
N VAL A 141 20.63 1.52 15.51
CA VAL A 141 21.53 1.70 14.38
C VAL A 141 22.66 2.69 14.73
N PRO A 142 23.90 2.44 14.30
CA PRO A 142 25.00 3.38 14.49
C PRO A 142 24.84 4.58 13.54
N VAL A 143 25.02 5.80 14.06
CA VAL A 143 24.97 7.04 13.25
C VAL A 143 26.36 7.38 12.73
N CYS A 144 26.45 7.75 11.45
CA CYS A 144 27.71 8.17 10.86
C CYS A 144 28.29 9.42 11.56
N PRO A 145 29.62 9.48 11.78
CA PRO A 145 30.27 10.69 12.26
C PRO A 145 30.19 11.80 11.19
N GLU A 146 29.99 13.04 11.61
CA GLU A 146 29.91 14.22 10.71
C GLU A 146 31.25 14.63 10.07
N VAL A 147 32.24 13.74 10.07
CA VAL A 147 33.58 14.06 9.57
C VAL A 147 33.59 13.96 8.05
N ALA A 148 33.61 15.11 7.39
CA ALA A 148 33.74 15.25 5.94
C ALA A 148 34.91 14.41 5.41
N GLY A 149 34.62 13.53 4.44
CA GLY A 149 35.63 12.69 3.78
C GLY A 149 35.94 11.35 4.46
N SER A 150 35.31 11.00 5.58
CA SER A 150 35.41 9.64 6.11
C SER A 150 34.52 8.68 5.31
N ASN A 151 35.12 7.68 4.67
CA ASN A 151 34.43 6.54 4.06
C ASN A 151 33.81 5.67 5.16
N THR A 152 32.78 6.20 5.82
CA THR A 152 32.04 5.49 6.85
C THR A 152 31.00 4.62 6.16
N LYS A 153 31.44 3.41 5.83
CA LYS A 153 30.55 2.30 5.48
C LYS A 153 29.86 1.81 6.77
N ASN A 154 28.68 1.23 6.65
CA ASN A 154 27.98 0.54 7.73
C ASN A 154 27.47 1.44 8.88
N CYS A 155 26.97 2.63 8.53
CA CYS A 155 26.27 3.50 9.47
C CYS A 155 25.12 4.25 8.80
N PHE A 156 24.13 4.64 9.60
CA PHE A 156 22.98 5.43 9.19
C PHE A 156 23.34 6.91 9.10
N ARG A 157 23.02 7.54 7.96
CA ARG A 157 23.23 8.97 7.73
C ARG A 157 21.98 9.73 8.13
N VAL A 158 22.16 10.75 8.96
CA VAL A 158 21.09 11.68 9.35
C VAL A 158 21.34 12.99 8.62
N PRO A 159 20.70 13.24 7.46
CA PRO A 159 20.76 14.54 6.80
C PRO A 159 20.02 15.58 7.66
N ASP A 160 20.65 16.73 7.90
CA ASP A 160 20.05 18.00 8.32
C ASP A 160 18.98 17.96 9.45
N ALA A 161 19.13 17.04 10.40
CA ALA A 161 18.27 16.85 11.59
C ALA A 161 16.82 16.43 11.34
N GLU A 162 16.25 16.77 10.17
CA GLU A 162 14.89 16.44 9.76
C GLU A 162 14.90 15.20 8.89
N LEU A 163 14.20 14.18 9.35
CA LEU A 163 14.06 12.90 8.69
C LEU A 163 12.60 12.67 8.34
N GLU A 164 12.35 12.53 7.05
CA GLU A 164 11.12 11.94 6.58
C GLU A 164 11.12 10.45 6.90
N PHE A 165 9.98 9.96 7.38
CA PHE A 165 9.79 8.55 7.61
C PHE A 165 8.46 8.05 7.04
N ILE A 166 8.45 6.77 6.75
CA ILE A 166 7.24 5.98 6.53
C ILE A 166 7.26 4.79 7.48
N ALA A 167 6.11 4.37 7.97
CA ALA A 167 6.00 3.14 8.73
C ALA A 167 4.82 2.33 8.22
N ALA A 168 4.97 1.01 8.19
CA ALA A 168 3.92 0.08 7.82
C ALA A 168 4.09 -1.24 8.56
N TYR A 169 2.99 -1.99 8.73
CA TYR A 169 3.07 -3.33 9.29
C TYR A 169 2.04 -4.27 8.67
N GLY A 170 2.40 -5.55 8.56
CA GLY A 170 1.51 -6.66 8.24
C GLY A 170 1.45 -7.63 9.42
N PRO A 171 0.27 -8.01 9.94
CA PRO A 171 0.19 -8.95 11.07
C PRO A 171 0.53 -10.38 10.68
N SER A 172 0.42 -10.75 9.40
CA SER A 172 0.66 -12.10 8.88
C SER A 172 1.69 -12.10 7.75
N GLY A 173 2.39 -13.21 7.57
CA GLY A 173 3.42 -13.41 6.53
C GLY A 173 2.88 -13.57 5.11
N VAL A 174 1.61 -13.26 4.90
CA VAL A 174 1.01 -13.33 3.57
C VAL A 174 1.45 -12.09 2.80
N ASP A 175 2.15 -12.28 1.67
CA ASP A 175 2.55 -11.25 0.70
C ASP A 175 1.35 -10.46 0.14
N ARG A 176 0.76 -9.59 0.97
CA ARG A 176 -0.44 -8.81 0.66
C ARG A 176 -0.28 -7.38 1.16
N ALA A 177 -1.04 -6.48 0.54
CA ALA A 177 -1.09 -5.09 0.95
C ALA A 177 -1.60 -4.99 2.40
N HIS A 178 -0.86 -4.30 3.24
CA HIS A 178 -1.16 -4.08 4.65
C HIS A 178 -2.37 -3.15 4.90
N GLY A 179 -3.01 -2.63 3.85
CA GLY A 179 -4.16 -1.72 3.95
C GLY A 179 -3.78 -0.29 4.40
N PHE A 180 -4.72 0.65 4.27
CA PHE A 180 -4.49 2.06 4.58
C PHE A 180 -4.37 2.34 6.09
N SER A 181 -5.00 1.54 6.94
CA SER A 181 -4.97 1.72 8.40
C SER A 181 -3.67 1.28 9.05
N ARG A 182 -2.82 0.52 8.34
CA ARG A 182 -1.57 -0.05 8.86
C ARG A 182 -0.32 0.63 8.29
N ARG A 183 -0.46 1.88 7.85
CA ARG A 183 0.64 2.70 7.33
C ARG A 183 0.56 4.14 7.83
N THR A 184 1.69 4.84 7.82
CA THR A 184 1.79 6.29 7.98
C THR A 184 3.04 6.81 7.32
N SER A 185 3.07 8.12 7.15
CA SER A 185 4.29 8.88 6.96
C SER A 185 4.38 10.02 7.98
N GLY A 186 5.53 10.67 8.03
CA GLY A 186 5.72 11.88 8.80
C GLY A 186 7.12 12.44 8.70
N GLN A 187 7.40 13.42 9.55
CA GLN A 187 8.72 14.04 9.68
C GLN A 187 9.15 14.03 11.15
N VAL A 188 10.41 13.71 11.39
CA VAL A 188 11.01 13.69 12.72
C VAL A 188 12.25 14.57 12.73
N ASN A 189 12.31 15.50 13.67
CA ASN A 189 13.51 16.26 13.97
C ASN A 189 14.27 15.60 15.12
N LEU A 190 15.33 14.85 14.79
CA LEU A 190 16.13 14.11 15.78
C LEU A 190 16.87 15.01 16.78
N ILE A 191 17.17 16.25 16.41
CA ILE A 191 17.86 17.21 17.29
C ILE A 191 16.87 17.85 18.26
N ARG A 192 15.70 18.27 17.78
CA ARG A 192 14.67 18.91 18.61
C ARG A 192 13.89 17.90 19.44
N GLY A 193 13.92 16.61 19.07
CA GLY A 193 13.08 15.58 19.69
C GLY A 193 11.59 15.76 19.39
N ALA A 194 11.27 16.52 18.33
CA ALA A 194 9.92 16.78 17.88
C ALA A 194 9.66 15.99 16.59
N GLY A 195 8.42 15.58 16.38
CA GLY A 195 7.99 15.02 15.10
C GLY A 195 6.56 15.42 14.80
N THR A 196 6.21 15.34 13.53
CA THR A 196 4.85 15.44 13.03
C THR A 196 4.52 14.14 12.32
N ALA A 197 3.41 13.53 12.71
CA ALA A 197 2.79 12.47 11.94
C ALA A 197 1.85 13.12 10.94
N SER A 198 1.77 12.55 9.76
CA SER A 198 0.78 12.94 8.75
C SER A 198 -0.60 12.39 9.16
N ASP A 199 -1.22 12.91 10.23
CA ASP A 199 -2.54 12.46 10.70
C ASP A 199 -3.69 12.84 9.72
N GLY A 200 -3.42 13.57 8.64
CA GLY A 200 -4.45 14.27 7.86
C GLY A 200 -4.58 13.89 6.38
N ASP A 201 -3.49 13.73 5.63
CA ASP A 201 -3.57 13.69 4.16
C ASP A 201 -3.81 12.29 3.57
N ASP A 202 -3.57 11.23 4.35
CA ASP A 202 -3.97 9.87 3.98
C ASP A 202 -5.50 9.71 3.95
N SER A 203 -6.26 10.52 4.70
CA SER A 203 -7.73 10.46 4.72
C SER A 203 -8.36 10.91 3.39
N ALA A 204 -7.82 11.97 2.76
CA ALA A 204 -8.31 12.47 1.49
C ALA A 204 -8.01 11.49 0.36
N GLN A 205 -6.81 10.87 0.38
CA GLN A 205 -6.43 9.84 -0.57
C GLN A 205 -7.22 8.55 -0.34
N ALA A 206 -7.36 8.08 0.91
CA ALA A 206 -8.21 6.95 1.26
C ALA A 206 -9.66 7.17 0.84
N GLY A 207 -10.19 8.38 1.02
CA GLY A 207 -11.50 8.80 0.55
C GLY A 207 -11.61 8.73 -0.98
N LEU A 208 -10.59 9.21 -1.70
CA LEU A 208 -10.54 9.11 -3.16
C LEU A 208 -10.49 7.65 -3.64
N PHE A 209 -9.74 6.78 -2.96
CA PHE A 209 -9.69 5.34 -3.27
C PHE A 209 -11.01 4.63 -2.98
N ALA A 210 -11.63 4.92 -1.83
CA ALA A 210 -12.94 4.39 -1.48
C ALA A 210 -14.01 4.85 -2.49
N LEU A 211 -13.98 6.13 -2.88
CA LEU A 211 -14.85 6.68 -3.91
C LEU A 211 -14.61 6.01 -5.27
N HIS A 212 -13.34 5.81 -5.67
CA HIS A 212 -12.98 5.09 -6.88
C HIS A 212 -13.60 3.69 -6.88
N GLY A 213 -13.37 2.89 -5.83
CA GLY A 213 -13.93 1.55 -5.69
C GLY A 213 -15.45 1.53 -5.74
N ALA A 214 -16.11 2.40 -4.97
CA ALA A 214 -17.57 2.49 -4.91
C ALA A 214 -18.19 2.87 -6.27
N VAL A 215 -17.65 3.87 -6.95
CA VAL A 215 -18.13 4.30 -8.26
C VAL A 215 -17.89 3.22 -9.31
N MET A 216 -16.74 2.54 -9.31
CA MET A 216 -16.47 1.45 -10.25
C MET A 216 -17.44 0.28 -10.04
N MET A 217 -17.70 -0.09 -8.78
CA MET A 217 -18.69 -1.12 -8.45
C MET A 217 -20.10 -0.74 -8.91
N MET A 218 -20.54 0.50 -8.65
CA MET A 218 -21.85 0.99 -9.12
C MET A 218 -21.94 0.94 -10.66
N CYS A 219 -20.92 1.42 -11.36
CA CYS A 219 -20.87 1.42 -12.82
C CYS A 219 -20.92 0.00 -13.39
N TRP A 220 -20.09 -0.90 -12.90
CA TRP A 220 -19.86 -2.21 -13.52
C TRP A 220 -20.78 -3.32 -13.03
N LEU A 221 -21.31 -3.23 -11.81
CA LEU A 221 -22.28 -4.21 -11.29
C LEU A 221 -23.73 -3.80 -11.51
N ILE A 222 -24.02 -2.49 -11.62
CA ILE A 222 -25.39 -1.99 -11.70
C ILE A 222 -25.66 -1.34 -13.06
N LEU A 223 -24.97 -0.24 -13.38
CA LEU A 223 -25.34 0.60 -14.53
C LEU A 223 -25.11 -0.10 -15.88
N VAL A 224 -23.92 -0.67 -16.11
CA VAL A 224 -23.58 -1.32 -17.38
C VAL A 224 -24.39 -2.61 -17.59
N PRO A 225 -24.52 -3.53 -16.60
CA PRO A 225 -25.40 -4.69 -16.73
C PRO A 225 -26.85 -4.31 -17.01
N SER A 226 -27.37 -3.26 -16.36
CA SER A 226 -28.71 -2.72 -16.65
C SER A 226 -28.82 -2.21 -18.09
N ALA A 227 -27.80 -1.50 -18.58
CA ALA A 227 -27.77 -1.03 -19.96
C ALA A 227 -27.78 -2.20 -20.96
N VAL A 228 -27.01 -3.27 -20.69
CA VAL A 228 -26.98 -4.49 -21.51
C VAL A 228 -28.32 -5.23 -21.45
N TYR A 229 -28.93 -5.32 -20.28
CA TYR A 229 -30.25 -5.93 -20.11
C TYR A 229 -31.32 -5.19 -20.92
N ILE A 230 -31.40 -3.86 -20.79
CA ILE A 230 -32.38 -3.02 -21.50
C ILE A 230 -32.28 -3.22 -23.01
N ILE A 231 -31.07 -3.18 -23.58
CA ILE A 231 -30.91 -3.30 -25.04
C ILE A 231 -31.26 -4.70 -25.57
N ARG A 232 -31.06 -5.74 -24.75
CA ARG A 232 -31.32 -7.14 -25.11
C ARG A 232 -32.77 -7.56 -24.96
N TYR A 233 -33.40 -7.21 -23.84
CA TYR A 233 -34.69 -7.76 -23.45
C TYR A 233 -35.85 -6.79 -23.71
N MET A 234 -35.63 -5.47 -23.67
CA MET A 234 -36.70 -4.48 -23.87
C MET A 234 -36.94 -4.15 -25.35
N LYS A 235 -36.94 -5.16 -26.24
CA LYS A 235 -36.96 -5.00 -27.71
C LYS A 235 -38.18 -4.25 -28.28
N SER A 236 -39.27 -4.14 -27.53
CA SER A 236 -40.47 -3.39 -27.94
C SER A 236 -40.40 -1.91 -27.59
N LYS A 237 -39.51 -1.49 -26.70
CA LYS A 237 -39.46 -0.11 -26.21
C LYS A 237 -38.59 0.76 -27.13
N PRO A 238 -39.10 1.93 -27.59
CA PRO A 238 -38.35 2.82 -28.48
C PRO A 238 -37.20 3.54 -27.76
N TRP A 239 -37.36 3.82 -26.47
CA TRP A 239 -36.36 4.50 -25.64
C TRP A 239 -35.14 3.63 -25.27
N ARG A 240 -35.17 2.31 -25.54
CA ARG A 240 -34.13 1.37 -25.07
C ARG A 240 -32.72 1.76 -25.52
N ARG A 241 -32.58 2.31 -26.73
CA ARG A 241 -31.28 2.69 -27.30
C ARG A 241 -30.74 3.94 -26.62
N ALA A 242 -31.62 4.92 -26.38
CA ALA A 242 -31.27 6.13 -25.66
C ALA A 242 -30.85 5.81 -24.22
N ALA A 243 -31.61 4.96 -23.52
CA ALA A 243 -31.26 4.51 -22.17
C ALA A 243 -29.93 3.75 -22.11
N HIS A 244 -29.69 2.81 -23.05
CA HIS A 244 -28.41 2.10 -23.14
C HIS A 244 -27.24 3.07 -23.33
N PHE A 245 -27.35 4.00 -24.27
CA PHE A 245 -26.32 4.99 -24.54
C PHE A 245 -26.08 5.90 -23.32
N ALA A 246 -27.14 6.37 -22.67
CA ALA A 246 -27.03 7.23 -21.49
C ALA A 246 -26.32 6.52 -20.33
N LEU A 247 -26.73 5.28 -19.99
CA LEU A 247 -26.13 4.52 -18.90
C LEU A 247 -24.65 4.18 -19.14
N VAL A 248 -24.32 3.70 -20.35
CA VAL A 248 -22.92 3.40 -20.71
C VAL A 248 -22.09 4.69 -20.82
N GLY A 249 -22.70 5.79 -21.28
CA GLY A 249 -22.05 7.10 -21.34
C GLY A 249 -21.68 7.63 -19.96
N VAL A 250 -22.60 7.57 -18.99
CA VAL A 250 -22.34 7.95 -17.59
C VAL A 250 -21.27 7.07 -16.96
N ALA A 251 -21.36 5.74 -17.14
CA ALA A 251 -20.35 4.82 -16.63
C ALA A 251 -18.96 5.10 -17.24
N GLY A 252 -18.91 5.33 -18.56
CA GLY A 252 -17.69 5.67 -19.28
C GLY A 252 -17.08 7.00 -18.85
N SER A 253 -17.90 8.05 -18.64
CA SER A 253 -17.41 9.36 -18.18
C SER A 253 -16.86 9.29 -16.77
N LEU A 254 -17.56 8.63 -15.84
CA LEU A 254 -17.10 8.45 -14.46
C LEU A 254 -15.81 7.65 -14.42
N MET A 255 -15.72 6.58 -15.23
CA MET A 255 -14.52 5.77 -15.32
C MET A 255 -13.33 6.56 -15.86
N LEU A 256 -13.51 7.37 -16.90
CA LEU A 256 -12.43 8.20 -17.45
C LEU A 256 -11.96 9.25 -16.44
N SER A 257 -12.88 9.97 -15.79
CA SER A 257 -12.52 10.97 -14.77
C SER A 257 -11.74 10.34 -13.62
N LEU A 258 -12.16 9.17 -13.14
CA LEU A 258 -11.47 8.45 -12.07
C LEU A 258 -10.15 7.83 -12.52
N ALA A 259 -10.03 7.39 -13.78
CA ALA A 259 -8.77 6.92 -14.34
C ALA A 259 -7.74 8.06 -14.45
N ILE A 260 -8.17 9.24 -14.89
CA ILE A 260 -7.30 10.45 -14.93
C ILE A 260 -6.91 10.85 -13.52
N ALA A 261 -7.88 10.94 -12.58
CA ALA A 261 -7.59 11.26 -11.19
C ALA A 261 -6.62 10.25 -10.57
N ALA A 262 -6.79 8.95 -10.84
CA ALA A 262 -5.87 7.92 -10.41
C ALA A 262 -4.48 8.11 -11.03
N VAL A 263 -4.36 8.28 -12.35
CA VAL A 263 -3.05 8.47 -13.01
C VAL A 263 -2.32 9.71 -12.46
N VAL A 264 -3.01 10.85 -12.37
CA VAL A 264 -2.43 12.11 -11.87
C VAL A 264 -2.09 12.03 -10.38
N SER A 265 -2.94 11.40 -9.57
CA SER A 265 -2.68 11.22 -8.14
C SER A 265 -1.56 10.20 -7.88
N VAL A 266 -1.39 9.22 -8.77
CA VAL A 266 -0.39 8.15 -8.66
C VAL A 266 1.01 8.63 -9.06
N GLU A 267 1.15 9.66 -9.89
CA GLU A 267 2.46 10.30 -10.13
C GLU A 267 3.03 11.01 -8.88
N GLY A 268 2.21 11.26 -7.85
CA GLY A 268 2.65 11.87 -6.57
C GLY A 268 2.47 11.00 -5.32
N THR A 269 1.93 9.78 -5.43
CA THR A 269 1.65 8.90 -4.27
C THR A 269 2.31 7.53 -4.46
N SER A 270 2.80 6.94 -3.37
CA SER A 270 3.72 5.78 -3.34
C SER A 270 3.24 4.47 -4.00
N PHE A 271 2.09 4.46 -4.69
CA PHE A 271 1.62 3.37 -5.55
C PHE A 271 1.96 3.58 -7.03
N GLY A 272 2.49 4.74 -7.40
CA GLY A 272 3.09 5.00 -8.69
C GLY A 272 4.58 4.88 -8.60
N THR A 273 5.10 3.66 -8.54
CA THR A 273 6.48 3.44 -8.90
C THR A 273 6.62 3.82 -10.38
N THR A 274 7.07 5.05 -10.64
CA THR A 274 7.57 5.55 -11.92
C THR A 274 8.93 4.98 -12.28
N ASP A 275 9.43 4.00 -11.51
CA ASP A 275 10.52 3.16 -11.96
C ASP A 275 10.04 2.42 -13.21
N ALA A 276 10.67 2.71 -14.34
CA ALA A 276 10.44 2.10 -15.64
C ALA A 276 10.63 0.55 -15.67
N GLY A 277 10.80 -0.10 -14.51
CA GLY A 277 10.99 -1.53 -14.34
C GLY A 277 10.11 -2.22 -13.28
N ALA A 278 9.39 -1.50 -12.41
CA ALA A 278 8.49 -2.15 -11.45
C ALA A 278 7.18 -2.56 -12.15
N PRO A 279 6.78 -3.85 -12.13
CA PRO A 279 5.55 -4.27 -12.79
C PRO A 279 4.35 -3.60 -12.11
N ALA A 280 3.63 -2.77 -12.86
CA ALA A 280 2.36 -2.20 -12.40
C ALA A 280 1.45 -3.31 -11.84
N SER A 281 0.71 -3.02 -10.76
CA SER A 281 -0.26 -3.97 -10.20
C SER A 281 -1.17 -4.52 -11.30
N GLU A 282 -1.47 -5.82 -11.28
CA GLU A 282 -2.31 -6.45 -12.31
C GLU A 282 -3.68 -5.77 -12.43
N HIS A 283 -4.24 -5.30 -11.30
CA HIS A 283 -5.45 -4.47 -11.27
C HIS A 283 -5.27 -3.15 -12.03
N LYS A 284 -4.13 -2.46 -11.86
CA LYS A 284 -3.82 -1.21 -12.58
C LYS A 284 -3.69 -1.46 -14.08
N LYS A 285 -2.96 -2.51 -14.48
CA LYS A 285 -2.78 -2.89 -15.90
C LYS A 285 -4.11 -3.25 -16.56
N ALA A 286 -4.91 -4.08 -15.90
CA ALA A 286 -6.22 -4.49 -16.37
C ALA A 286 -7.20 -3.31 -16.43
N GLY A 287 -7.21 -2.45 -15.40
CA GLY A 287 -8.02 -1.23 -15.36
C GLY A 287 -7.71 -0.26 -16.50
N LEU A 288 -6.42 -0.02 -16.80
CA LEU A 288 -6.02 0.83 -17.93
C LEU A 288 -6.43 0.22 -19.28
N SER A 289 -6.27 -1.09 -19.43
CA SER A 289 -6.70 -1.83 -20.62
C SER A 289 -8.22 -1.78 -20.81
N LEU A 290 -8.99 -1.89 -19.73
CA LEU A 290 -10.44 -1.72 -19.71
C LEU A 290 -10.84 -0.31 -20.16
N CYS A 291 -10.14 0.72 -19.68
CA CYS A 291 -10.41 2.10 -20.10
C CYS A 291 -10.31 2.28 -21.62
N PHE A 292 -9.24 1.74 -22.21
CA PHE A 292 -9.05 1.73 -23.66
C PHE A 292 -10.18 0.97 -24.39
N LEU A 293 -10.49 -0.25 -23.93
CA LEU A 293 -11.53 -1.08 -24.55
C LEU A 293 -12.93 -0.44 -24.48
N VAL A 294 -13.26 0.22 -23.38
CA VAL A 294 -14.51 1.00 -23.25
C VAL A 294 -14.54 2.15 -24.24
N GLY A 295 -13.42 2.87 -24.41
CA GLY A 295 -13.29 3.89 -25.45
C GLY A 295 -13.62 3.33 -26.85
N CYS A 296 -13.05 2.16 -27.20
CA CYS A 296 -13.37 1.47 -28.44
C CYS A 296 -14.87 1.05 -28.51
N GLN A 297 -15.48 0.64 -27.40
CA GLN A 297 -16.91 0.32 -27.35
C GLN A 297 -17.80 1.54 -27.59
N LEU A 298 -17.46 2.69 -27.00
CA LEU A 298 -18.19 3.94 -27.18
C LEU A 298 -18.11 4.41 -28.64
N ILE A 299 -16.91 4.41 -29.22
CA ILE A 299 -16.69 4.78 -30.63
C ILE A 299 -17.44 3.83 -31.57
N SER A 300 -17.32 2.51 -31.38
CA SER A 300 -18.02 1.53 -32.21
C SER A 300 -19.55 1.64 -32.07
N GLY A 301 -20.05 1.93 -30.86
CA GLY A 301 -21.45 2.21 -30.60
C GLY A 301 -21.96 3.46 -31.33
N GLU A 302 -21.19 4.54 -31.32
CA GLU A 302 -21.54 5.80 -31.98
C GLU A 302 -21.52 5.69 -33.51
N ILE A 303 -20.52 5.02 -34.07
CA ILE A 303 -20.46 4.70 -35.51
C ILE A 303 -21.72 3.94 -35.96
N ARG A 304 -22.18 2.99 -35.12
CA ARG A 304 -23.38 2.20 -35.38
C ARG A 304 -24.65 3.02 -35.22
N ARG A 305 -24.72 3.92 -34.24
CA ARG A 305 -25.86 4.82 -34.00
C ARG A 305 -26.06 5.78 -35.17
N THR A 306 -25.01 6.44 -35.61
CA THR A 306 -25.03 7.42 -36.71
C THR A 306 -25.18 6.78 -38.09
N ARG A 307 -24.96 5.45 -38.18
CA ARG A 307 -24.84 4.71 -39.45
C ARG A 307 -23.80 5.35 -40.38
N ALA A 308 -22.76 5.96 -39.82
CA ALA A 308 -21.75 6.71 -40.58
C ALA A 308 -21.12 5.88 -41.71
N ILE A 309 -20.91 4.58 -41.46
CA ILE A 309 -20.33 3.65 -42.44
C ILE A 309 -21.35 3.25 -43.52
N GLY A 310 -22.59 2.95 -43.14
CA GLY A 310 -23.62 2.44 -44.07
C GLY A 310 -24.08 3.46 -45.12
N ARG A 311 -23.88 4.76 -44.87
CA ARG A 311 -24.18 5.81 -45.87
C ARG A 311 -23.10 5.97 -46.94
N ARG A 312 -21.83 5.64 -46.63
CA ARG A 312 -20.70 5.88 -47.55
C ARG A 312 -20.19 4.62 -48.24
N VAL A 313 -20.36 3.45 -47.62
CA VAL A 313 -19.71 2.22 -48.07
C VAL A 313 -20.74 1.10 -48.13
N LYS A 314 -21.02 0.53 -49.32
CA LYS A 314 -21.94 -0.61 -49.53
C LYS A 314 -21.46 -1.93 -48.89
N HIS A 315 -20.46 -1.90 -48.01
CA HIS A 315 -19.87 -3.09 -47.41
C HIS A 315 -20.66 -3.60 -46.19
N ARG A 316 -21.71 -4.40 -46.48
CA ARG A 316 -22.49 -5.15 -45.47
C ARG A 316 -21.62 -6.01 -44.54
N VAL A 317 -20.45 -6.44 -45.00
CA VAL A 317 -19.51 -7.27 -44.21
C VAL A 317 -18.93 -6.49 -43.04
N ILE A 318 -18.49 -5.25 -43.27
CA ILE A 318 -17.89 -4.39 -42.23
C ILE A 318 -18.94 -4.06 -41.17
N GLU A 319 -20.17 -3.74 -41.58
CA GLU A 319 -21.27 -3.46 -40.65
C GLU A 319 -21.58 -4.67 -39.74
N ARG A 320 -21.60 -5.89 -40.30
CA ARG A 320 -21.76 -7.13 -39.51
C ARG A 320 -20.59 -7.37 -38.56
N ALA A 321 -19.37 -7.10 -39.01
CA ALA A 321 -18.17 -7.25 -38.20
C ALA A 321 -18.19 -6.29 -36.99
N VAL A 322 -18.48 -5.01 -37.22
CA VAL A 322 -18.61 -4.00 -36.14
C VAL A 322 -19.73 -4.37 -35.18
N PHE A 323 -20.87 -4.86 -35.69
CA PHE A 323 -21.98 -5.32 -34.85
C PHE A 323 -21.57 -6.49 -33.94
N ARG A 324 -20.95 -7.53 -34.52
CA ARG A 324 -20.50 -8.70 -33.77
C ARG A 324 -19.40 -8.35 -32.77
N PHE A 325 -18.45 -7.52 -33.18
CA PHE A 325 -17.41 -6.98 -32.31
C PHE A 325 -18.06 -6.32 -31.10
N HIS A 326 -18.89 -5.29 -31.29
CA HIS A 326 -19.53 -4.55 -30.20
C HIS A 326 -20.36 -5.47 -29.26
N GLN A 327 -21.09 -6.44 -29.83
CA GLN A 327 -21.88 -7.36 -29.03
C GLN A 327 -21.03 -8.33 -28.19
N LEU A 328 -20.00 -8.94 -28.78
CA LEU A 328 -19.17 -9.95 -28.10
C LEU A 328 -18.23 -9.29 -27.10
N THR A 329 -17.53 -8.25 -27.53
CA THR A 329 -16.60 -7.52 -26.67
C THR A 329 -17.31 -6.79 -25.54
N GLY A 330 -18.52 -6.26 -25.75
CA GLY A 330 -19.32 -5.67 -24.68
C GLY A 330 -19.65 -6.64 -23.54
N VAL A 331 -19.90 -7.93 -23.84
CA VAL A 331 -20.12 -8.96 -22.80
C VAL A 331 -18.84 -9.33 -22.10
N ALA A 332 -17.78 -9.59 -22.87
CA ALA A 332 -16.48 -9.94 -22.33
C ALA A 332 -15.96 -8.83 -21.39
N LEU A 333 -16.17 -7.57 -21.77
CA LEU A 333 -15.77 -6.40 -21.01
C LEU A 333 -16.45 -6.35 -19.64
N VAL A 334 -17.75 -6.69 -19.54
CA VAL A 334 -18.43 -6.80 -18.24
C VAL A 334 -17.77 -7.85 -17.34
N GLY A 335 -17.47 -9.03 -17.89
CA GLY A 335 -16.81 -10.10 -17.13
C GLY A 335 -15.40 -9.69 -16.64
N VAL A 336 -14.60 -9.10 -17.50
CA VAL A 336 -13.25 -8.60 -17.14
C VAL A 336 -13.35 -7.44 -16.13
N ALA A 337 -14.33 -6.56 -16.27
CA ALA A 337 -14.56 -5.46 -15.33
C ALA A 337 -14.96 -5.97 -13.94
N TRP A 338 -15.77 -7.03 -13.85
CA TRP A 338 -16.10 -7.66 -12.56
C TRP A 338 -14.88 -8.27 -11.91
N TRP A 339 -14.07 -9.02 -12.67
CA TRP A 339 -12.80 -9.54 -12.18
C TRP A 339 -11.86 -8.41 -11.70
N ASN A 340 -11.78 -7.32 -12.45
CA ASN A 340 -10.96 -6.17 -12.07
C ASN A 340 -11.50 -5.46 -10.81
N CYS A 341 -12.81 -5.33 -10.65
CA CYS A 341 -13.39 -4.80 -9.42
C CYS A 341 -13.10 -5.71 -8.22
N TYR A 342 -13.19 -7.02 -8.41
CA TYR A 342 -12.86 -8.01 -7.38
C TYR A 342 -11.39 -7.93 -6.95
N THR A 343 -10.44 -7.86 -7.89
CA THR A 343 -9.01 -7.69 -7.55
C THR A 343 -8.74 -6.35 -6.86
N GLY A 344 -9.45 -5.29 -7.23
CA GLY A 344 -9.38 -4.00 -6.53
C GLY A 344 -9.91 -4.07 -5.09
N LEU A 345 -11.00 -4.80 -4.86
CA LEU A 345 -11.51 -5.03 -3.50
C LEU A 345 -10.52 -5.82 -2.63
N ILE A 346 -9.86 -6.84 -3.17
CA ILE A 346 -8.81 -7.58 -2.45
C ILE A 346 -7.64 -6.67 -2.07
N GLN A 347 -7.30 -5.69 -2.92
CA GLN A 347 -6.21 -4.75 -2.63
C GLN A 347 -6.54 -3.73 -1.53
N ILE A 348 -7.82 -3.43 -1.31
CA ILE A 348 -8.28 -2.41 -0.35
C ILE A 348 -8.82 -3.02 0.94
N GLY A 349 -9.43 -4.20 0.85
CA GLY A 349 -10.13 -4.83 1.97
C GLY A 349 -9.16 -5.17 3.11
N PRO A 350 -9.45 -4.77 4.36
CA PRO A 350 -8.79 -5.39 5.50
C PRO A 350 -9.10 -6.87 5.45
N TYR A 351 -8.08 -7.73 5.50
CA TYR A 351 -8.34 -9.14 5.71
C TYR A 351 -8.78 -9.28 7.17
N GLU A 352 -10.08 -9.49 7.39
CA GLU A 352 -10.58 -10.03 8.64
C GLU A 352 -10.06 -11.47 8.70
N ASP A 353 -8.98 -11.69 9.47
CA ASP A 353 -8.56 -13.04 9.89
C ASP A 353 -9.59 -13.69 10.84
N ASP A 354 -10.69 -13.00 11.15
CA ASP A 354 -11.89 -13.61 11.66
C ASP A 354 -12.51 -14.44 10.52
N VAL A 355 -12.05 -15.69 10.41
CA VAL A 355 -12.89 -16.76 9.88
C VAL A 355 -14.16 -16.71 10.72
N VAL A 356 -15.17 -15.98 10.26
CA VAL A 356 -16.53 -16.15 10.71
C VAL A 356 -16.87 -17.56 10.29
N GLU A 357 -16.62 -18.51 11.20
CA GLU A 357 -17.23 -19.82 11.15
C GLU A 357 -18.73 -19.54 11.08
N LEU A 358 -19.27 -19.57 9.86
CA LEU A 358 -20.70 -19.65 9.62
C LEU A 358 -21.12 -21.04 10.11
N THR A 359 -21.20 -21.20 11.44
CA THR A 359 -21.89 -22.31 12.06
C THR A 359 -23.36 -22.16 11.69
N PHE A 360 -23.74 -22.80 10.60
CA PHE A 360 -25.15 -23.07 10.34
C PHE A 360 -25.60 -24.01 11.44
N ALA A 361 -26.36 -23.49 12.40
CA ALA A 361 -27.08 -24.32 13.35
C ALA A 361 -27.99 -25.26 12.54
N SER A 362 -27.64 -26.55 12.54
CA SER A 362 -28.43 -27.63 11.93
C SER A 362 -29.64 -27.98 12.78
#